data_AF-A0A7A7F6E5-F1
#
_entry.id   AF-A0A7A7F6E5-F1
#
_cell.length_a   1.000
_cell.length_b   1.000
_cell.length_c   1.000
_cell.angle_alpha   90.00
_cell.angle_beta   90.00
_cell.angle_gamma   90.00
#
_symmetry.space_group_name_H-M   'P 1'
#
loop_
_entity.id
_entity.type
_entity.pdbx_description
1 polymer ?
#
loop_
_entity_poly.entity_id
_entity_poly.type
_entity_poly.pdbx_seq_one_letter_code
_entity_poly.pdbx_strand_id
1 'polypeptide(L)'
;VDYVKWDMNRELVQAGHEGRAAADAQTRQFYRLLDLLRERFPHVEFESCASGGGRIDFEVLKRTHRFWASDNNDALERCTIQRGMSYF
;
A
#
# COMPACT_ATOMS: atom_id res chain seq x y z
N VAL A 1 5.50 19.61 1.77
CA VAL A 1 5.08 18.23 2.10
C VAL A 1 6.12 17.36 1.46
N ASP A 2 6.90 16.67 2.28
CA ASP A 2 8.07 15.91 1.81
C ASP A 2 7.83 14.40 1.94
N TYR A 3 6.75 14.02 2.63
CA TYR A 3 6.40 12.65 2.96
C TYR A 3 4.88 12.46 3.03
N VAL A 4 4.41 11.34 2.50
CA VAL A 4 3.02 10.89 2.57
C VAL A 4 2.97 9.44 3.02
N LYS A 5 2.26 9.19 4.13
CA LYS A 5 1.79 7.84 4.50
C LYS A 5 0.43 7.62 3.86
N TRP A 6 0.31 6.63 2.97
CA TRP A 6 -0.93 6.33 2.26
C TRP A 6 -1.57 5.06 2.80
N ASP A 7 -2.70 5.22 3.49
CA ASP A 7 -3.38 4.11 4.17
C ASP A 7 -4.62 3.59 3.42
N MET A 8 -5.00 2.35 3.71
CA MET A 8 -6.20 1.68 3.19
C MET A 8 -6.75 0.73 4.26
N ASN A 9 -7.75 1.19 5.01
CA ASN A 9 -8.19 0.55 6.25
C ASN A 9 -9.39 -0.41 6.10
N ARG A 10 -9.70 -0.85 4.88
CA ARG A 10 -10.81 -1.78 4.65
C ARG A 10 -10.75 -2.47 3.30
N GLU A 11 -10.98 -3.78 3.30
CA GLU A 11 -11.17 -4.58 2.09
C GLU A 11 -12.39 -4.15 1.25
N LEU A 12 -12.37 -4.49 -0.05
CA LEU A 12 -13.49 -4.23 -0.95
C LEU A 12 -14.60 -5.29 -0.75
N VAL A 13 -15.67 -4.93 -0.04
CA VAL A 13 -16.79 -5.86 0.23
C VAL A 13 -17.72 -6.03 -0.98
N GLN A 14 -17.94 -4.96 -1.76
CA GLN A 14 -18.79 -4.95 -2.96
C GLN A 14 -18.03 -4.27 -4.09
N ALA A 15 -17.05 -4.97 -4.66
CA ALA A 15 -16.15 -4.44 -5.69
C ALA A 15 -16.83 -4.34 -7.08
N GLY A 16 -17.98 -3.67 -7.14
CA GLY A 16 -18.74 -3.43 -8.36
C GLY A 16 -18.99 -1.95 -8.60
N HIS A 17 -19.13 -1.58 -9.87
CA HIS A 17 -19.50 -0.25 -10.30
C HIS A 17 -20.46 -0.37 -11.49
N GLU A 18 -21.60 0.32 -11.44
CA GLU A 18 -22.63 0.29 -12.50
C GLU A 18 -23.04 -1.13 -12.94
N GLY A 19 -23.20 -2.04 -11.97
CA GLY A 19 -23.59 -3.42 -12.23
C GLY A 19 -22.51 -4.31 -12.84
N ARG A 20 -21.24 -3.88 -12.85
CA ARG A 20 -20.09 -4.64 -13.37
C ARG A 20 -19.04 -4.85 -12.30
N ALA A 21 -18.26 -5.92 -12.40
CA ALA A 21 -17.09 -6.14 -11.56
C ALA A 21 -16.05 -5.02 -11.80
N ALA A 22 -15.50 -4.47 -10.71
CA ALA A 22 -14.63 -3.29 -10.75
C ALA A 22 -13.32 -3.45 -9.95
N ALA A 23 -13.07 -4.60 -9.32
CA ALA A 23 -11.87 -4.82 -8.49
C ALA A 23 -10.55 -4.64 -9.27
N ASP A 24 -10.42 -5.25 -10.45
CA ASP A 24 -9.23 -5.11 -11.31
C ASP A 24 -9.06 -3.66 -11.79
N ALA A 25 -10.14 -3.04 -12.27
CA ALA A 25 -10.12 -1.65 -12.71
C ALA A 25 -9.69 -0.71 -11.57
N GLN A 26 -10.23 -0.88 -10.36
CA GLN A 26 -9.85 -0.11 -9.18
C GLN A 26 -8.36 -0.29 -8.84
N THR A 27 -7.85 -1.52 -8.92
CA THR A 27 -6.45 -1.84 -8.64
C THR A 27 -5.52 -1.14 -9.65
N ARG A 28 -5.85 -1.23 -10.95
CA ARG A 28 -5.09 -0.54 -12.00
C ARG A 28 -5.14 0.98 -11.88
N GLN A 29 -6.28 1.55 -11.50
CA GLN A 29 -6.39 3.00 -11.28
C GLN A 29 -5.62 3.45 -10.04
N PHE A 30 -5.58 2.64 -8.99
CA PHE A 30 -4.72 2.89 -7.84
C PHE A 30 -3.23 2.94 -8.24
N TYR A 31 -2.75 1.98 -9.03
CA TYR A 31 -1.39 2.01 -9.56
C TYR A 31 -1.13 3.25 -10.41
N ARG A 32 -2.04 3.58 -11.34
CA ARG A 32 -1.94 4.77 -12.18
C ARG A 32 -1.87 6.06 -11.36
N LEU A 33 -2.66 6.15 -10.29
CA LEU A 33 -2.67 7.31 -9.41
C LEU A 33 -1.33 7.47 -8.69
N LEU A 34 -0.76 6.39 -8.15
CA LEU A 34 0.56 6.43 -7.54
C LEU A 34 1.64 6.85 -8.55
N ASP A 35 1.61 6.32 -9.77
CA ASP A 35 2.57 6.67 -10.83
C ASP A 35 2.49 8.17 -11.16
N LEU A 36 1.29 8.72 -11.36
CA LEU A 36 1.07 10.14 -11.62
C LEU A 36 1.53 11.04 -10.47
N LEU A 37 1.32 10.61 -9.23
CA LEU A 37 1.75 11.37 -8.05
C LEU A 37 3.26 11.41 -7.93
N ARG A 38 3.95 10.30 -8.20
CA ARG A 38 5.42 10.25 -8.21
C ARG A 38 6.02 11.10 -9.31
N GLU A 39 5.43 11.08 -10.51
CA GLU A 39 5.87 11.92 -11.62
C GLU A 39 5.72 13.40 -11.27
N ARG A 40 4.56 13.78 -10.70
CA ARG A 40 4.27 15.18 -10.37
C ARG A 40 5.03 15.70 -9.15
N PHE A 41 5.35 14.82 -8.20
CA PHE A 41 6.00 15.16 -6.93
C PHE A 41 7.22 14.26 -6.68
N PRO A 42 8.27 14.38 -7.50
CA PRO A 42 9.41 13.45 -7.45
C PRO A 42 10.24 13.55 -6.17
N HIS A 43 10.08 14.63 -5.40
CA HIS A 43 10.76 14.84 -4.12
C HIS A 43 9.98 14.29 -2.92
N VAL A 44 8.74 13.83 -3.12
CA VAL A 44 7.89 13.32 -2.03
C VAL A 44 8.13 11.82 -1.86
N GLU A 45 8.44 11.43 -0.64
CA GLU A 45 8.47 10.03 -0.25
C GLU A 45 7.06 9.50 0.04
N PHE A 46 6.77 8.32 -0.48
CA PHE A 46 5.49 7.63 -0.30
C PHE A 46 5.69 6.33 0.49
N GLU A 47 5.00 6.22 1.62
CA GLU A 47 4.90 4.99 2.44
C GLU A 47 3.56 4.31 2.20
N SER A 48 3.58 3.04 1.78
CA SER A 48 2.36 2.22 1.69
C SER A 48 1.90 1.78 3.07
N CYS A 49 0.59 1.81 3.31
CA CYS A 49 -0.06 1.25 4.47
C CYS A 49 -1.44 0.68 4.08
N ALA A 50 -1.82 -0.43 4.69
CA ALA A 50 -3.18 -0.95 4.68
C ALA A 50 -3.42 -1.62 6.03
N SER A 51 -3.72 -0.79 7.05
CA SER A 51 -3.74 -1.21 8.46
C SER A 51 -2.47 -1.99 8.86
N GLY A 52 -1.30 -1.42 8.53
CA GLY A 52 -0.06 -2.17 8.47
C GLY A 52 0.16 -2.79 7.10
N GLY A 53 0.53 -4.07 7.10
CA GLY A 53 1.03 -4.77 5.92
C GLY A 53 -0.03 -5.39 5.02
N GLY A 54 -1.29 -4.97 5.10
CA GLY A 54 -2.41 -5.59 4.36
C GLY A 54 -2.32 -5.46 2.83
N ARG A 55 -1.40 -4.64 2.32
CA ARG A 55 -1.17 -4.46 0.87
C ARG A 55 0.29 -4.07 0.58
N ILE A 56 1.18 -5.06 0.71
CA ILE A 56 2.61 -4.97 0.36
C ILE A 56 2.90 -6.01 -0.73
N ASP A 57 2.49 -5.71 -1.96
CA ASP A 57 2.77 -6.54 -3.14
C ASP A 57 3.84 -5.89 -4.03
N PHE A 58 4.40 -6.66 -4.98
CA PHE A 58 5.48 -6.18 -5.85
C PHE A 58 5.09 -4.98 -6.72
N GLU A 59 3.82 -4.77 -7.05
CA GLU A 59 3.38 -3.60 -7.83
C GLU A 59 3.29 -2.35 -6.96
N VAL A 60 2.94 -2.48 -5.68
CA VAL A 60 3.00 -1.39 -4.71
C VAL A 60 4.44 -1.04 -4.35
N LEU A 61 5.31 -2.02 -4.18
CA LEU A 61 6.73 -1.81 -3.87
C LEU A 61 7.48 -1.08 -4.99
N LYS A 62 7.13 -1.33 -6.27
CA LYS A 62 7.66 -0.53 -7.40
C LYS A 62 7.30 0.94 -7.33
N ARG A 63 6.24 1.30 -6.58
CA ARG A 63 5.58 2.61 -6.54
C ARG A 63 5.69 3.33 -5.21
N THR A 64 6.37 2.76 -4.22
CA THR A 64 6.51 3.35 -2.89
C THR A 64 7.96 3.23 -2.45
N HIS A 65 8.36 4.10 -1.53
CA HIS A 65 9.74 4.14 -1.03
C HIS A 65 9.91 3.22 0.18
N ARG A 66 8.83 3.04 0.94
CA ARG A 66 8.78 2.26 2.17
C ARG A 66 7.35 1.78 2.41
N PHE A 67 7.17 0.90 3.39
CA PHE A 67 5.86 0.41 3.79
C PHE A 67 5.76 0.25 5.31
N TRP A 68 4.56 0.39 5.83
CA TRP A 68 4.24 0.14 7.23
C TRP A 68 3.95 -1.35 7.44
N ALA A 69 4.91 -2.11 7.96
CA ALA A 69 4.83 -3.58 7.95
C ALA A 69 3.68 -4.20 8.79
N SER A 70 3.23 -3.51 9.85
CA SER A 70 2.14 -3.96 10.72
C SER A 70 1.73 -2.81 11.64
N ASP A 71 0.47 -2.78 12.06
CA ASP A 71 0.03 -1.92 13.16
C ASP A 71 0.44 -2.45 14.54
N ASN A 72 0.88 -3.71 14.62
CA ASN A 72 1.46 -4.24 15.84
C ASN A 72 2.86 -3.64 16.06
N ASN A 73 2.99 -2.83 17.10
CA ASN A 73 4.26 -2.20 17.51
C ASN A 73 4.90 -2.88 18.73
N ASP A 74 4.35 -4.00 19.20
CA ASP A 74 5.01 -4.80 20.23
C ASP A 74 6.37 -5.29 19.73
N ALA A 75 7.40 -5.13 20.57
CA ALA A 75 8.78 -5.38 20.17
C ALA A 75 9.05 -6.88 19.92
N LEU A 76 8.43 -7.77 20.68
CA LEU A 76 8.62 -9.22 20.54
C LEU A 76 7.89 -9.73 19.28
N GLU A 77 6.65 -9.28 19.07
CA GLU A 77 5.88 -9.60 17.87
C GLU A 77 6.56 -9.07 16.60
N ARG A 78 7.17 -7.88 16.67
CA ARG A 78 7.90 -7.28 15.56
C ARG A 78 9.08 -8.12 15.07
N CYS A 79 9.77 -8.86 15.93
CA CYS A 79 10.84 -9.77 15.50
C CYS A 79 10.33 -10.81 14.49
N THR A 80 9.18 -11.43 14.79
CA THR A 80 8.55 -12.42 13.90
C THR A 80 8.02 -11.78 12.63
N ILE A 81 7.32 -10.63 12.75
CA ILE A 81 6.76 -9.90 11.61
C ILE A 81 7.87 -9.45 10.65
N GLN A 82 8.94 -8.83 11.16
CA GLN A 82 10.06 -8.35 10.34
C GLN A 82 10.82 -9.49 9.68
N ARG A 83 11.02 -10.61 10.40
CA ARG A 83 11.59 -11.84 9.80
C ARG A 83 10.73 -12.32 8.64
N GLY A 84 9.41 -12.39 8.81
CA GLY A 84 8.47 -12.74 7.75
C GLY A 84 8.56 -11.81 6.54
N MET A 85 8.57 -10.51 6.77
CA MET A 85 8.67 -9.49 5.72
C MET A 85 10.03 -9.46 5.03
N SER A 86 11.08 -10.02 5.63
CA SER A 86 12.41 -10.12 5.03
C SER A 86 12.56 -11.24 3.98
N TYR A 87 11.56 -12.12 3.87
CA TYR A 87 11.54 -13.21 2.87
C TYR A 87 11.03 -12.79 1.50
N PHE A 88 10.59 -11.53 1.36
CA PHE A 88 10.19 -10.95 0.08
C PHE A 88 11.33 -10.90 -0.94
#